data_AF-A0A838NT01-F1
#
_entry.id   AF-A0A838NT01-F1
#
_cell.length_a   1.000
_cell.length_b   1.000
_cell.length_c   1.000
_cell.angle_alpha   90.00
_cell.angle_beta   90.00
_cell.angle_gamma   90.00
#
_symmetry.space_group_name_H-M   'P 1'
#
loop_
_entity.id
_entity.type
_entity.pdbx_description
1 polymer ?
#
loop_
_entity_poly.entity_id
_entity_poly.type
_entity_poly.pdbx_seq_one_letter_code
_entity_poly.pdbx_strand_id
1 'polypeptide(L)'
;MYAPALLPSPAPVPPAVLAAEAALLVRDGPYHVGEAYFANPDGAAIQRRWQAELQVRAEARAASVFAECVYCHDEILPSQESVLLAGARLHRECAHEWDCFANGPTEAEMKEQMDGFDAPVEEAA
;
A
#
# COMPACT_ATOMS: atom_id res chain seq x y z
N MET A 1 -39.68 36.59 -0.36
CA MET A 1 -38.96 36.32 -1.62
C MET A 1 -37.92 35.26 -1.31
N TYR A 2 -37.98 34.08 -1.94
CA TYR A 2 -36.93 33.07 -1.81
C TYR A 2 -35.81 33.40 -2.80
N ALA A 3 -34.59 33.60 -2.31
CA ALA A 3 -33.41 33.71 -3.16
C ALA A 3 -33.06 32.31 -3.70
N PRO A 4 -32.86 32.13 -5.02
CA PRO A 4 -32.42 30.85 -5.55
C PRO A 4 -31.04 30.54 -4.97
N ALA A 5 -30.89 29.37 -4.34
CA ALA A 5 -29.60 28.87 -3.91
C ALA A 5 -28.74 28.65 -5.16
N LEU A 6 -27.72 29.49 -5.34
CA LEU A 6 -26.69 29.26 -6.34
C LEU A 6 -25.94 28.00 -5.94
N LEU A 7 -26.18 26.89 -6.64
CA LEU A 7 -25.37 25.69 -6.49
C LEU A 7 -23.95 26.02 -6.95
N PRO A 8 -22.90 25.59 -6.21
CA PRO A 8 -21.54 25.78 -6.63
C PRO A 8 -21.33 25.12 -8.00
N SER A 9 -20.60 25.80 -8.88
CA SER A 9 -20.20 25.23 -10.16
C SER A 9 -19.47 23.90 -9.92
N PRO A 10 -19.74 22.84 -10.72
CA PRO A 10 -19.01 21.60 -10.58
C PRO A 10 -17.51 21.87 -10.76
N ALA A 11 -16.71 21.24 -9.90
CA ALA A 11 -15.26 21.35 -9.97
C ALA A 11 -14.76 20.84 -11.34
N PRO A 12 -13.73 21.46 -11.92
CA PRO A 12 -13.14 20.96 -13.15
C PRO A 12 -12.56 19.56 -12.95
N VAL A 13 -12.72 18.70 -13.95
CA VAL A 13 -12.20 17.32 -13.89
C VAL A 13 -10.67 17.34 -13.95
N PRO A 14 -9.97 16.59 -13.08
CA PRO A 14 -8.51 16.56 -13.08
C PRO A 14 -7.93 16.04 -14.40
N PRO A 15 -6.78 16.58 -14.88
CA PRO A 15 -6.19 16.17 -16.15
C PRO A 15 -5.78 14.69 -16.17
N ALA A 16 -5.36 14.14 -15.03
CA ALA A 16 -5.04 12.71 -14.89
C ALA A 16 -6.26 11.82 -15.19
N VAL A 17 -7.45 12.24 -14.75
CA VAL A 17 -8.70 11.51 -15.00
C VAL A 17 -9.05 11.57 -16.48
N LEU A 18 -8.87 12.71 -17.14
CA LEU A 18 -9.08 12.84 -18.59
C LEU A 18 -8.12 11.95 -19.40
N ALA A 19 -6.85 11.86 -18.97
CA ALA A 19 -5.88 10.98 -19.61
C ALA A 19 -6.24 9.49 -19.43
N ALA A 20 -6.63 9.08 -18.22
CA ALA A 20 -7.09 7.72 -17.96
C ALA A 20 -8.39 7.40 -18.73
N GLU A 21 -9.35 8.33 -18.80
CA GLU A 21 -10.58 8.18 -19.59
C GLU A 21 -10.27 8.00 -21.09
N ALA A 22 -9.34 8.79 -21.64
CA ALA A 22 -8.89 8.65 -23.03
C ALA A 22 -8.24 7.29 -23.29
N ALA A 23 -7.44 6.78 -22.35
CA ALA A 23 -6.84 5.45 -22.45
C ALA A 23 -7.91 4.35 -22.45
N LEU A 24 -8.93 4.46 -21.59
CA LEU A 24 -10.08 3.54 -21.57
C LEU A 24 -10.85 3.60 -22.90
N LEU A 25 -11.06 4.80 -23.44
CA LEU A 25 -11.75 4.99 -24.72
C LEU A 25 -10.97 4.37 -25.90
N VAL A 26 -9.65 4.47 -25.91
CA VAL A 26 -8.81 3.84 -26.94
C VAL A 26 -8.81 2.31 -26.82
N ARG A 27 -8.80 1.79 -25.59
CA ARG A 27 -8.75 0.35 -25.32
C ARG A 27 -10.08 -0.35 -25.62
N ASP A 28 -11.18 0.18 -25.09
CA ASP A 28 -12.47 -0.50 -25.11
C ASP A 28 -13.41 0.08 -26.19
N GLY A 29 -13.19 1.34 -26.58
CA GLY A 29 -14.05 2.05 -27.53
C GLY A 29 -15.20 2.81 -26.87
N PRO A 30 -16.08 3.43 -27.68
CA PRO A 30 -17.08 4.38 -27.19
C PRO A 30 -18.27 3.73 -26.47
N TYR A 31 -18.53 2.44 -26.66
CA TYR A 31 -19.69 1.72 -26.08
C TYR A 31 -19.31 0.66 -25.05
N HIS A 32 -18.03 0.33 -24.91
CA HIS A 32 -17.55 -0.66 -23.95
C HIS A 32 -16.75 0.01 -22.85
N VAL A 33 -16.87 -0.53 -21.64
CA VAL A 33 -16.13 -0.12 -20.46
C VAL A 33 -15.79 -1.35 -19.64
N GLY A 34 -14.56 -1.85 -19.78
CA GLY A 34 -14.20 -3.18 -19.27
C GLY A 34 -15.03 -4.28 -19.94
N GLU A 35 -15.70 -5.11 -19.14
CA GLU A 35 -16.54 -6.21 -19.62
C GLU A 35 -18.00 -5.79 -19.92
N ALA A 36 -18.37 -4.54 -19.63
CA ALA A 36 -19.73 -4.05 -19.81
C ALA A 36 -19.92 -3.36 -21.17
N TYR A 37 -21.06 -3.65 -21.82
CA TYR A 37 -21.55 -2.95 -23.00
C TYR A 37 -22.69 -2.01 -22.64
N PHE A 38 -22.68 -0.81 -23.23
CA PHE A 38 -23.70 0.22 -23.02
C PHE A 38 -24.44 0.49 -24.33
N ALA A 39 -25.77 0.61 -24.27
CA ALA A 39 -26.58 0.92 -25.44
C ALA A 39 -26.45 2.39 -25.91
N ASN A 40 -26.05 3.30 -25.00
CA ASN A 40 -25.88 4.72 -25.26
C ASN A 40 -24.42 5.14 -24.94
N PRO A 41 -23.72 5.87 -25.84
CA PRO A 41 -22.38 6.37 -25.57
C PRO A 41 -22.29 7.31 -24.36
N ASP A 42 -23.36 8.02 -23.99
CA ASP A 42 -23.34 8.91 -22.82
C ASP A 42 -23.26 8.11 -21.51
N GLY A 43 -23.99 7.00 -21.43
CA GLY A 43 -23.91 6.08 -20.30
C GLY A 43 -22.53 5.43 -20.19
N ALA A 44 -21.94 5.07 -21.33
CA ALA A 44 -20.57 4.59 -21.40
C ALA A 44 -19.57 5.66 -20.96
N ALA A 45 -19.76 6.92 -21.34
CA ALA A 45 -18.89 8.02 -20.95
C ALA A 45 -18.89 8.27 -19.44
N ILE A 46 -20.07 8.27 -18.80
CA ILE A 46 -20.20 8.39 -17.34
C ILE A 46 -19.45 7.24 -16.65
N GLN A 47 -19.65 6.00 -17.12
CA GLN A 47 -18.98 4.83 -16.53
C GLN A 47 -17.46 4.87 -16.75
N ARG A 48 -16.98 5.24 -17.93
CA ARG A 48 -15.54 5.39 -18.21
C ARG A 48 -14.92 6.43 -17.30
N ARG A 49 -15.57 7.57 -17.13
CA ARG A 49 -15.08 8.63 -16.23
C ARG A 49 -14.98 8.13 -14.79
N TRP A 50 -16.01 7.43 -14.31
CA TRP A 50 -15.98 6.85 -12.97
C TRP A 50 -14.84 5.83 -12.80
N GLN A 51 -14.61 4.95 -13.77
CA GLN A 51 -13.48 4.02 -13.74
C GLN A 51 -12.12 4.75 -13.78
N ALA A 52 -11.99 5.78 -14.62
CA ALA A 52 -10.79 6.60 -14.69
C ALA A 52 -10.49 7.29 -13.34
N GLU A 53 -11.50 7.81 -12.67
CA GLU A 53 -11.35 8.38 -11.31
C GLU A 53 -10.89 7.33 -10.30
N LEU A 54 -11.47 6.13 -10.34
CA LEU A 54 -11.05 5.04 -9.45
C LEU A 54 -9.60 4.63 -9.71
N GLN A 55 -9.20 4.52 -10.96
CA GLN A 55 -7.82 4.19 -11.34
C GLN A 55 -6.85 5.26 -10.83
N VAL A 56 -7.11 6.54 -11.08
CA VAL A 56 -6.26 7.64 -10.60
C VAL A 56 -6.19 7.66 -9.08
N ARG A 57 -7.29 7.42 -8.37
CA ARG A 57 -7.29 7.33 -6.89
C ARG A 57 -6.48 6.13 -6.39
N ALA A 58 -6.56 4.99 -7.06
CA ALA A 58 -5.80 3.80 -6.71
C ALA A 58 -4.30 4.01 -6.95
N GLU A 59 -3.92 4.62 -8.09
CA GLU A 59 -2.54 4.99 -8.40
C GLU A 59 -2.00 6.03 -7.42
N ALA A 60 -2.79 7.08 -7.12
CA ALA A 60 -2.42 8.08 -6.13
C ALA A 60 -2.24 7.44 -4.75
N ARG A 61 -3.13 6.51 -4.35
CA ARG A 61 -2.97 5.76 -3.10
C ARG A 61 -1.71 4.91 -3.14
N ALA A 62 -1.46 4.16 -4.21
CA ALA A 62 -0.26 3.33 -4.36
C ALA A 62 1.03 4.17 -4.32
N ALA A 63 1.01 5.36 -4.91
CA ALA A 63 2.11 6.32 -4.86
C ALA A 63 2.25 7.01 -3.49
N SER A 64 1.14 7.16 -2.76
CA SER A 64 1.09 7.80 -1.43
C SER A 64 1.16 6.80 -0.28
N VAL A 65 1.28 5.49 -0.51
CA VAL A 65 1.62 4.56 0.56
C VAL A 65 3.08 4.81 0.90
N PHE A 66 3.33 5.84 1.71
CA PHE A 66 4.41 5.77 2.67
C PHE A 66 4.22 4.45 3.40
N ALA A 67 5.21 3.58 3.31
CA ALA A 67 5.17 2.41 4.15
C ALA A 67 5.52 2.88 5.55
N GLU A 68 4.63 2.71 6.51
CA GLU A 68 4.99 2.92 7.91
C GLU A 68 5.96 1.82 8.32
N CYS A 69 7.08 2.18 8.95
CA CYS A 69 7.97 1.21 9.55
C CYS A 69 7.27 0.58 10.74
N VAL A 70 7.04 -0.73 10.69
CA VAL A 70 6.31 -1.45 11.75
C VAL A 70 7.02 -1.40 13.12
N TYR A 71 8.32 -1.11 13.14
CA TYR A 71 9.10 -1.05 14.37
C TYR A 71 9.13 0.34 15.02
N CYS A 72 9.54 1.38 14.27
CA CYS A 72 9.67 2.73 14.83
C CYS A 72 8.43 3.62 14.59
N HIS A 73 7.45 3.14 13.81
CA HIS A 73 6.22 3.86 13.44
C HIS A 73 6.44 5.14 12.61
N ASP A 74 7.66 5.38 12.13
CA ASP A 74 7.94 6.50 11.23
C ASP A 74 7.67 6.12 9.76
N GLU A 75 7.39 7.14 8.94
CA GLU A 75 7.22 6.99 7.50
C GLU A 75 8.53 6.53 6.83
N ILE A 76 8.43 5.49 6.00
CA ILE A 76 9.48 5.09 5.07
C ILE A 76 9.25 5.87 3.77
N LEU A 77 10.10 6.86 3.54
CA LEU A 77 10.07 7.64 2.31
C LEU A 77 10.47 6.77 1.10
N PRO A 78 9.94 7.04 -0.11
CA PRO A 78 10.32 6.30 -1.31
C PRO A 78 11.82 6.34 -1.64
N SER A 79 12.54 7.33 -1.12
CA SER A 79 13.99 7.50 -1.28
C SER A 79 14.83 6.72 -0.26
N GLN A 80 14.21 6.18 0.80
CA GLN A 80 14.90 5.41 1.85
C GLN A 80 14.93 3.93 1.49
N GLU A 81 16.05 3.27 1.78
CA GLU A 81 16.12 1.80 1.66
C GLU A 81 15.25 1.14 2.74
N SER A 82 14.42 0.19 2.32
CA SER A 82 13.52 -0.54 3.20
C SER A 82 13.62 -2.04 2.97
N VAL A 83 13.36 -2.81 4.01
CA VAL A 83 13.39 -4.27 3.98
C VAL A 83 11.98 -4.79 4.25
N LEU A 84 11.59 -5.85 3.54
CA LEU A 84 10.37 -6.61 3.81
C LEU A 84 10.73 -7.87 4.61
N LEU A 85 10.34 -7.93 5.89
CA LEU A 85 10.52 -9.09 6.75
C LEU A 85 9.14 -9.55 7.25
N ALA A 86 8.83 -10.84 7.06
CA ALA A 86 7.55 -11.44 7.46
C ALA A 86 6.29 -10.67 6.98
N GLY A 87 6.36 -10.02 5.81
CA GLY A 87 5.26 -9.21 5.26
C GLY A 87 5.14 -7.80 5.84
N ALA A 88 5.94 -7.45 6.84
CA ALA A 88 6.08 -6.09 7.37
C ALA A 88 7.21 -5.34 6.63
N ARG A 89 7.06 -4.03 6.45
CA ARG A 89 8.10 -3.17 5.89
C ARG A 89 8.77 -2.37 7.00
N LEU A 90 10.10 -2.33 6.97
CA LEU A 90 10.94 -1.74 8.01
C LEU A 90 12.02 -0.87 7.35
N HIS A 91 12.46 0.19 8.03
CA HIS A 91 13.73 0.84 7.66
C HIS A 91 14.85 -0.19 7.77
N ARG A 92 15.86 -0.08 6.90
CA ARG A 92 17.02 -1.00 6.91
C ARG A 92 17.69 -1.09 8.29
N GLU A 93 17.74 0.02 9.02
CA GLU A 93 18.31 0.09 10.37
C GLU A 93 17.42 -0.62 11.40
N CYS A 94 16.10 -0.42 11.33
CA CYS A 94 15.13 -1.09 12.21
C CYS A 94 14.98 -2.59 11.95
N ALA A 95 15.36 -3.05 10.75
CA ALA A 95 15.22 -4.45 10.37
C ALA A 95 16.02 -5.40 11.28
N HIS A 96 17.20 -4.97 11.75
CA HIS A 96 18.04 -5.79 12.62
C HIS A 96 17.41 -6.00 14.01
N GLU A 97 16.89 -4.93 14.61
CA GLU A 97 16.24 -5.01 15.92
C GLU A 97 14.93 -5.81 15.86
N TRP A 98 14.16 -5.64 14.77
CA TRP A 98 12.96 -6.43 14.53
C TRP A 98 13.26 -7.92 14.34
N ASP A 99 14.31 -8.27 13.59
CA ASP A 99 14.70 -9.66 13.35
C ASP A 99 15.14 -10.34 14.66
N CYS A 100 15.91 -9.64 15.50
CA CYS A 100 16.27 -10.10 16.84
C CYS A 100 15.05 -10.27 17.77
N PHE A 101 14.03 -9.42 17.65
CA PHE A 101 12.79 -9.55 18.42
C PHE A 101 11.91 -10.70 17.91
N ALA A 102 11.73 -10.81 16.59
CA ALA A 102 10.82 -11.77 15.97
C ALA A 102 11.39 -13.20 15.95
N ASN A 103 12.72 -13.32 15.82
CA ASN A 103 13.43 -14.59 15.69
C ASN A 103 14.46 -14.82 16.81
N GLY A 104 14.41 -14.02 17.89
CA GLY A 104 15.25 -14.23 19.07
C GLY A 104 14.96 -15.57 19.74
N PRO A 105 15.93 -16.13 20.48
CA PRO A 105 15.75 -17.40 21.16
C PRO A 105 14.57 -17.31 22.13
N THR A 106 13.73 -18.31 22.13
CA THR A 106 12.62 -18.43 23.08
C THR A 106 13.15 -18.60 24.49
N GLU A 107 12.32 -18.31 25.50
CA GLU A 107 12.67 -18.52 26.91
C GLU A 107 13.14 -19.96 27.20
N ALA A 108 12.57 -20.94 26.48
CA ALA A 108 12.98 -22.34 26.56
C ALA A 108 14.40 -22.56 26.02
N GLU A 109 14.72 -21.98 24.86
CA GLU A 109 16.05 -22.09 24.24
C GLU A 109 17.13 -21.35 25.03
N MET A 110 16.80 -20.19 25.61
CA MET A 110 17.71 -19.47 26.51
C MET A 110 18.02 -20.31 27.76
N LYS A 111 17.00 -20.96 28.34
CA LYS A 111 17.18 -21.83 29.50
C LYS A 111 18.07 -23.04 29.19
N GLU A 112 17.85 -23.68 28.05
CA GLU A 112 18.64 -24.84 27.62
C GLU A 112 20.12 -24.46 27.37
N GLN A 113 20.38 -23.26 26.84
CA GLN A 113 21.74 -22.73 26.68
C GLN A 113 22.43 -22.41 28.02
N MET A 114 21.68 -21.93 29.01
CA MET A 114 22.22 -21.66 30.35
C MET A 114 22.49 -22.97 31.12
N ASP A 115 21.58 -23.94 31.05
CA ASP A 115 21.70 -25.23 31.74
C ASP A 115 22.82 -26.10 31.15
N GLY A 116 23.19 -25.92 29.87
CA GLY A 116 24.31 -26.61 29.22
C GLY A 116 25.70 -26.14 29.66
N PHE A 117 25.82 -25.02 30.38
CA PHE A 117 27.11 -24.48 30.84
C PHE A 117 27.53 -25.02 32.23
N ASP A 118 26.60 -25.63 32.98
CA ASP A 118 26.83 -26.22 34.32
C ASP A 118 27.18 -27.72 34.29
N ALA A 119 27.59 -28.26 33.14
CA ALA A 119 28.10 -29.62 33.09
C ALA A 119 29.41 -29.72 33.89
N PRO A 120 29.54 -30.64 34.87
CA PRO A 120 30.74 -30.76 35.67
C PRO A 120 31.93 -31.10 34.77
N VAL A 121 32.96 -30.26 34.83
CA VAL A 121 34.27 -30.56 34.24
C VAL A 121 34.78 -31.79 34.98
N GLU A 122 34.70 -32.97 34.38
CA GLU A 122 35.33 -34.17 34.92
C GLU A 122 36.84 -33.90 35.05
N GLU A 123 37.30 -33.71 36.29
CA GLU A 123 38.72 -33.69 36.65
C GLU A 123 39.31 -35.05 36.25
N ALA A 124 39.97 -35.09 35.10
CA ALA A 124 40.80 -36.22 34.69
C ALA A 124 42.04 -36.27 35.59
N ALA A 125 42.08 -37.29 36.45
CA ALA A 125 43.19 -37.66 37.32
C ALA A 125 44.43 -38.15 36.55
#